data_AF-A0A0N9NBH3-F1
#
_entry.id   AF-A0A0N9NBH3-F1
#
_cell.length_a   1.000
_cell.length_b   1.000
_cell.length_c   1.000
_cell.angle_alpha   90.00
_cell.angle_beta   90.00
_cell.angle_gamma   90.00
#
_symmetry.space_group_name_H-M   'P 1'
#
loop_
_entity.id
_entity.type
_entity.pdbx_description
1 polymer ?
#
loop_
_entity_poly.entity_id
_entity_poly.type
_entity_poly.pdbx_seq_one_letter_code
_entity_poly.pdbx_strand_id
1 'polypeptide(L)' 'MNRQELIAIIDVMLGLTQAERKRLEQMEMRKLEMKYLLALTEKTDEMIE' A
#
# COMPACT_ATOMS: atom_id res chain seq x y z
N MET A 1 -8.38 -8.82 5.51
CA MET A 1 -7.65 -7.69 6.12
C MET A 1 -8.54 -6.47 6.11
N ASN A 2 -8.45 -5.64 7.14
CA ASN A 2 -9.15 -4.36 7.21
C ASN A 2 -8.32 -3.24 6.55
N ARG A 3 -8.94 -2.06 6.36
CA ARG A 3 -8.30 -0.89 5.74
C ARG A 3 -6.96 -0.51 6.40
N GLN A 4 -6.91 -0.49 7.73
CA GLN A 4 -5.73 -0.03 8.45
C GLN A 4 -4.56 -1.01 8.28
N GLU A 5 -4.84 -2.32 8.28
CA GLU A 5 -3.84 -3.35 8.00
C GLU A 5 -3.24 -3.20 6.59
N LEU A 6 -4.07 -2.95 5.57
CA LEU A 6 -3.60 -2.73 4.20
C LEU A 6 -2.71 -1.49 4.10
N ILE A 7 -3.14 -0.37 4.68
CA ILE A 7 -2.39 0.88 4.66
C ILE A 7 -1.06 0.72 5.38
N ALA A 8 -1.03 0.05 6.53
CA ALA A 8 0.19 -0.20 7.28
C ALA A 8 1.20 -1.02 6.47
N ILE A 9 0.75 -2.03 5.72
CA ILE A 9 1.66 -2.83 4.89
C ILE A 9 2.17 -2.01 3.71
N ILE A 10 1.29 -1.27 3.02
CA ILE A 10 1.71 -0.38 1.93
C ILE A 10 2.75 0.63 2.44
N ASP A 11 2.56 1.18 3.64
CA ASP A 11 3.50 2.10 4.29
C ASP A 11 4.86 1.46 4.56
N VAL A 12 4.87 0.25 5.10
CA VAL A 12 6.12 -0.51 5.31
C VAL A 12 6.84 -0.80 3.99
N MET A 13 6.10 -1.08 2.92
CA MET A 13 6.68 -1.44 1.63
C MET A 13 7.20 -0.24 0.85
N LEU A 14 6.45 0.86 0.83
CA LEU A 14 6.70 2.01 -0.05
C LEU A 14 7.14 3.29 0.68
N GLY A 15 7.06 3.33 2.02
CA GLY A 15 7.40 4.50 2.82
C GLY A 15 6.49 5.70 2.54
N LEU A 16 5.23 5.64 2.97
CA LEU A 16 4.24 6.65 2.61
C LEU A 16 4.44 7.96 3.38
N THR A 17 4.24 9.07 2.69
CA THR A 17 4.05 10.37 3.32
C THR A 17 2.68 10.45 4.00
N GLN A 18 2.53 11.40 4.94
CA GLN A 18 1.22 11.64 5.58
C GLN A 18 0.11 11.99 4.58
N ALA A 19 0.43 12.70 3.49
CA ALA A 19 -0.53 13.04 2.46
C ALA A 19 -1.02 11.79 1.71
N GLU A 20 -0.11 10.86 1.40
CA GLU A 20 -0.45 9.59 0.75
C GLU A 20 -1.28 8.70 1.65
N ARG A 21 -0.91 8.61 2.93
CA ARG A 21 -1.69 7.87 3.92
C ARG A 21 -3.13 8.38 3.99
N LYS A 22 -3.33 9.69 4.08
CA LYS A 22 -4.68 10.30 4.05
C LYS A 22 -5.45 9.97 2.78
N ARG A 23 -4.79 9.94 1.62
CA ARG A 23 -5.43 9.52 0.36
C ARG A 23 -5.89 8.07 0.40
N LEU A 24 -5.08 7.17 0.96
CA LEU A 24 -5.45 5.76 1.10
C LEU A 24 -6.59 5.54 2.11
N GLU A 25 -6.64 6.33 3.18
CA GLU A 25 -7.72 6.28 4.17
C GLU A 25 -9.09 6.63 3.55
N GLN A 26 -9.11 7.56 2.60
CA GLN A 26 -10.32 8.00 1.90
C GLN A 26 -10.62 7.18 0.62
N MET A 27 -9.70 6.31 0.20
CA MET A 27 -9.83 5.52 -1.02
C MET A 27 -10.88 4.41 -0.87
N GLU A 28 -11.60 4.05 -1.94
CA GLU A 28 -12.49 2.89 -1.91
C GLU A 28 -11.71 1.60 -1.61
N MET A 29 -12.33 0.69 -0.86
CA MET A 29 -11.66 -0.52 -0.37
C MET A 29 -11.05 -1.37 -1.49
N ARG A 30 -11.78 -1.57 -2.60
CA ARG A 30 -11.29 -2.33 -3.76
C ARG A 30 -10.03 -1.71 -4.38
N LYS A 31 -9.94 -0.38 -4.45
CA LYS A 31 -8.75 0.32 -4.98
C LYS A 31 -7.57 0.22 -4.02
N LEU A 32 -7.83 0.25 -2.72
CA LEU A 32 -6.82 0.04 -1.69
C LEU A 32 -6.23 -1.38 -1.76
N GLU A 33 -7.08 -2.40 -1.93
CA GLU A 33 -6.64 -3.79 -2.14
C GLU A 33 -5.76 -3.94 -3.38
N MET A 34 -6.12 -3.29 -4.49
CA MET A 34 -5.27 -3.28 -5.70
C MET A 34 -3.92 -2.60 -5.44
N LYS A 35 -3.90 -1.46 -4.74
CA LYS A 35 -2.63 -0.80 -4.37
C LYS A 35 -1.76 -1.66 -3.47
N TYR A 36 -2.36 -2.40 -2.55
CA TYR A 36 -1.64 -3.37 -1.73
C TYR A 36 -0.98 -4.45 -2.59
N LEU A 37 -1.71 -5.04 -3.54
CA LEU A 37 -1.15 -6.05 -4.44
C LEU A 37 0.03 -5.49 -5.26
N LEU A 38 -0.08 -4.25 -5.76
CA LEU A 38 1.00 -3.59 -6.49
C LEU A 38 2.23 -3.32 -5.60
N ALA A 39 2.01 -2.87 -4.36
CA ALA A 39 3.09 -2.65 -3.40
C ALA A 39 3.85 -3.95 -3.09
N LEU A 40 3.16 -5.09 -3.07
CA LEU A 40 3.80 -6.40 -2.92
C LEU A 40 4.65 -6.76 -4.15
N THR A 41 4.19 -6.46 -5.36
CA THR A 41 4.93 -6.79 -6.59
C THR A 41 6.16 -5.91 -6.80
N GLU A 42 6.06 -4.60 -6.58
CA GLU A 42 7.17 -3.65 -6.81
C GLU A 42 8.40 -3.98 -5.94
N LYS A 43 8.17 -4.33 -4.66
CA LYS A 43 9.23 -4.80 -3.76
C LYS A 43 9.81 -6.15 -4.13
N THR A 44 9.03 -7.01 -4.79
CA THR A 44 9.52 -8.32 -5.23
C THR A 44 10.50 -8.14 -6.39
N ASP A 45 10.22 -7.20 -7.30
CA ASP A 45 11.12 -6.86 -8.40
C ASP A 45 12.42 -6.19 -7.91
N GLU A 46 12.34 -5.27 -6.93
CA GLU A 46 13.54 -4.63 -6.32
C GLU A 46 14.45 -5.59 -5.54
N MET A 47 13.93 -6.73 -5.07
CA MET A 47 14.71 -7.74 -4.33
C MET A 47 15.31 -8.82 -5.23
N ILE A 48 14.96 -8.87 -6.52
CA ILE A 48 15.43 -9.87 -7.49
C ILE A 48 16.59 -9.33 -8.35
N GLU A 49 16.85 -8.03 -8.36
CA GLU A 49 18.11 -7.42 -8.87
C GLU A 49 19.23 -7.41 -7.82
#